data_AF-W0DDN4-F1
#
_entry.id   AF-W0DDN4-F1
#
_cell.length_a   1.000
_cell.length_b   1.000
_cell.length_c   1.000
_cell.angle_alpha   90.00
_cell.angle_beta   90.00
_cell.angle_gamma   90.00
#
_symmetry.space_group_name_H-M   'P 1'
#
loop_
_entity.id
_entity.type
_entity.pdbx_description
1 polymer ?
#
loop_
_entity_poly.entity_id
_entity_poly.type
_entity_poly.pdbx_seq_one_letter_code
_entity_poly.pdbx_strand_id
1 'polypeptide(L)'
;MGIFSEDLINLGNLIDAEIEVKVPKELLNETFKGLNFEVLDGLLRVGFKKKGFIFSKKVQVPLKEDAQSVKNEQPDIRAIGLTVMTEKGLEELLQKGPFKREGEHVFFNLWEAITKTEEYARVPKQFKNRLLINRYKLKQGYIQLWVRVSKGL
;
A
#
# COMPACT_ATOMS: atom_id res chain seq x y z
N MET A 1 5.56 -32.84 19.16
CA MET A 1 4.80 -33.19 17.95
C MET A 1 3.34 -33.04 18.27
N GLY A 2 2.63 -32.11 17.61
CA GLY A 2 1.21 -31.88 17.87
C GLY A 2 0.77 -30.43 17.66
N ILE A 3 1.09 -29.83 16.51
CA ILE A 3 0.40 -28.63 15.96
C ILE A 3 0.58 -28.71 14.44
N PHE A 4 -0.12 -29.63 13.77
CA PHE A 4 -0.07 -29.71 12.29
C PHE A 4 -1.43 -29.97 11.66
N SER A 5 -2.39 -30.54 12.40
CA SER A 5 -3.73 -30.83 11.85
C SER A 5 -4.71 -29.66 11.94
N GLU A 6 -4.62 -28.78 12.95
CA GLU A 6 -5.46 -27.58 13.05
C GLU A 6 -5.04 -26.47 12.07
N ASP A 7 -3.75 -26.37 11.73
CA ASP A 7 -3.27 -25.43 10.72
C ASP A 7 -3.70 -25.82 9.31
N LEU A 8 -3.75 -27.12 8.96
CA LEU A 8 -4.15 -27.59 7.62
C LEU A 8 -5.58 -27.22 7.23
N ILE A 9 -6.50 -27.14 8.19
CA ILE A 9 -7.88 -26.68 7.94
C ILE A 9 -7.90 -25.15 7.72
N ASN A 10 -7.01 -24.40 8.38
CA ASN A 10 -6.81 -22.97 8.12
C ASN A 10 -6.08 -22.69 6.80
N LEU A 11 -5.29 -23.64 6.28
CA LEU A 11 -4.59 -23.52 4.99
C LEU A 11 -5.56 -23.54 3.79
N GLY A 12 -6.59 -24.39 3.82
CA GLY A 12 -7.66 -24.38 2.83
C GLY A 12 -8.51 -23.10 2.89
N ASN A 13 -8.75 -22.58 4.09
CA ASN A 13 -9.49 -21.33 4.29
C ASN A 13 -8.70 -20.08 3.86
N LEU A 14 -7.39 -20.00 4.11
CA LEU A 14 -6.54 -18.84 3.73
C LEU A 14 -6.49 -18.58 2.22
N ILE A 15 -6.74 -19.62 1.42
CA ILE A 15 -6.75 -19.55 -0.03
C ILE A 15 -8.02 -18.87 -0.58
N ASP A 16 -9.16 -19.02 0.12
CA ASP A 16 -10.44 -18.40 -0.24
C ASP A 16 -10.85 -17.26 0.71
N ALA A 17 -10.08 -17.01 1.78
CA ALA A 17 -10.30 -15.93 2.74
C ALA A 17 -9.55 -14.65 2.34
N GLU A 18 -10.25 -13.52 2.42
CA GLU A 18 -9.63 -12.20 2.41
C GLU A 18 -9.08 -11.90 3.82
N ILE A 19 -7.80 -11.57 3.89
CA ILE A 19 -7.16 -11.05 5.10
C ILE A 19 -7.24 -9.53 5.04
N GLU A 20 -7.75 -8.94 6.10
CA GLU A 20 -7.73 -7.49 6.27
C GLU A 20 -6.39 -7.05 6.85
N VAL A 21 -5.68 -6.17 6.14
CA VAL A 21 -4.40 -5.58 6.58
C VAL A 21 -4.57 -4.08 6.70
N LYS A 22 -4.28 -3.53 7.88
CA LYS A 22 -4.30 -2.08 8.11
C LYS A 22 -2.89 -1.52 7.99
N VAL A 23 -2.71 -0.55 7.09
CA VAL A 23 -1.45 0.18 6.94
C VAL A 23 -1.64 1.59 7.50
N PRO A 24 -1.26 1.85 8.76
CA PRO A 24 -1.43 3.15 9.39
C PRO A 24 -0.50 4.20 8.76
N LYS A 25 -0.93 5.47 8.77
CA LYS A 25 -0.13 6.58 8.21
C LYS A 25 1.23 6.72 8.89
N GLU A 26 1.31 6.39 10.17
CA GLU A 26 2.53 6.37 10.98
C GLU A 26 3.54 5.42 10.35
N LEU A 27 3.11 4.19 10.03
CA LEU A 27 3.95 3.20 9.36
C LEU A 27 4.37 3.65 7.96
N LEU A 28 3.50 4.34 7.22
CA LEU A 28 3.85 4.92 5.92
C LEU A 28 4.95 5.99 6.04
N ASN A 29 4.82 6.87 7.05
CA ASN A 29 5.79 7.94 7.33
C ASN A 29 7.15 7.38 7.78
N GLU A 30 7.14 6.29 8.54
CA GLU A 30 8.36 5.60 8.98
C GLU A 30 9.02 4.84 7.81
N THR A 31 8.20 4.23 6.96
CA THR A 31 8.66 3.43 5.81
C THR A 31 9.25 4.32 4.72
N PHE A 32 8.54 5.36 4.28
CA PHE A 32 8.97 6.21 3.18
C PHE A 32 9.49 7.56 3.67
N LYS A 33 10.74 7.55 4.16
CA LYS A 33 11.41 8.73 4.73
C LYS A 33 11.41 9.91 3.76
N GLY A 34 11.03 11.08 4.26
CA GLY A 34 11.00 12.33 3.49
C GLY A 34 9.65 12.62 2.81
N LEU A 35 8.69 11.70 2.93
CA LEU A 35 7.28 11.92 2.64
C LEU A 35 6.50 12.08 3.95
N ASN A 36 5.35 12.74 3.86
CA ASN A 36 4.39 12.90 4.95
C ASN A 36 3.00 12.54 4.43
N PHE A 37 2.49 11.40 4.87
CA PHE A 37 1.20 10.85 4.48
C PHE A 37 0.11 11.33 5.45
N GLU A 38 -0.93 11.90 4.88
CA GLU A 38 -2.20 12.17 5.55
C GLU A 38 -3.27 11.35 4.82
N VAL A 39 -3.81 10.34 5.52
CA VAL A 39 -4.86 9.47 5.00
C VAL A 39 -6.20 9.93 5.57
N LEU A 40 -7.10 10.34 4.69
CA LEU A 40 -8.47 10.77 4.97
C LEU A 40 -9.43 9.81 4.26
N ASP A 41 -10.70 9.84 4.63
CA ASP A 41 -11.71 9.01 3.95
C ASP A 41 -11.78 9.35 2.45
N GLY A 42 -11.42 8.37 1.61
CA GLY A 42 -11.38 8.49 0.15
C GLY A 42 -10.29 9.41 -0.42
N LEU A 43 -9.37 9.93 0.39
CA LEU A 43 -8.34 10.89 -0.04
C LEU A 43 -7.00 10.62 0.63
N LEU A 44 -5.95 10.49 -0.17
CA LEU A 44 -4.57 10.44 0.28
C LEU A 44 -3.88 11.76 -0.05
N ARG A 45 -3.25 12.39 0.94
CA ARG A 45 -2.42 13.57 0.72
C ARG A 45 -0.98 13.21 1.03
N VAL A 46 -0.10 13.40 0.04
CA VAL A 46 1.32 13.12 0.21
C VAL A 46 2.09 14.44 0.19
N GLY A 47 2.65 14.79 1.34
CA GLY A 47 3.45 15.98 1.55
C GLY A 47 4.95 15.70 1.44
N PHE A 48 5.71 16.64 0.90
CA PHE A 48 7.18 16.59 0.93
C PHE A 48 7.78 17.99 0.92
N LYS A 49 9.05 18.09 1.35
CA LYS A 49 9.82 19.34 1.27
C LYS A 49 10.50 19.43 -0.09
N LYS A 50 10.20 20.48 -0.85
CA LYS A 50 10.95 20.88 -2.04
C LYS A 50 12.04 21.86 -1.62
N LYS A 51 13.31 21.47 -1.77
CA LYS A 51 14.45 22.37 -1.59
C LYS A 51 14.60 23.21 -2.87
N GLY A 52 14.27 24.49 -2.80
CA GLY A 52 14.79 25.48 -3.75
C GLY A 52 16.16 25.97 -3.29
N PHE A 53 16.88 26.66 -4.18
CA PHE A 53 18.22 27.19 -3.90
C PHE A 53 18.28 28.11 -2.66
N ILE A 54 17.16 28.77 -2.28
CA ILE A 54 17.10 29.72 -1.17
C ILE A 54 15.88 29.51 -0.25
N PHE A 55 14.83 28.80 -0.70
CA PHE A 55 13.61 28.57 0.08
C PHE A 55 13.18 27.10 0.06
N SER A 56 12.89 26.53 1.24
CA SER A 56 12.24 25.23 1.35
C SER A 56 10.72 25.41 1.34
N LYS A 57 10.05 24.87 0.33
CA LYS A 57 8.58 24.92 0.21
C LYS A 57 7.98 23.56 0.56
N LYS A 58 6.95 23.53 1.41
CA LYS A 58 6.14 22.33 1.62
C LYS A 58 5.19 22.19 0.45
N VAL A 59 5.23 21.04 -0.22
CA VAL A 59 4.32 20.68 -1.32
C VAL A 59 3.44 19.55 -0.80
N GLN A 60 2.17 19.53 -1.22
CA GLN A 60 1.21 18.50 -0.88
C GLN A 60 0.44 18.11 -2.13
N VAL A 61 0.43 16.82 -2.44
CA VAL A 61 -0.23 16.26 -3.61
C VAL A 61 -1.45 15.47 -3.14
N PRO A 62 -2.68 15.94 -3.42
CA PRO A 62 -3.90 15.19 -3.19
C PRO A 62 -4.11 14.11 -4.27
N LEU A 63 -4.40 12.90 -3.82
CA LEU A 63 -4.64 11.70 -4.62
C LEU A 63 -5.97 11.08 -4.16
N LYS A 64 -6.92 10.92 -5.09
CA LYS A 64 -8.25 10.41 -4.78
C LYS A 64 -8.28 8.88 -4.83
N GLU A 65 -9.04 8.28 -3.91
CA GLU A 65 -9.32 6.84 -3.92
C GLU A 65 -9.98 6.39 -5.24
N ASP A 66 -9.49 5.26 -5.74
CA ASP A 66 -10.14 4.41 -6.73
C ASP A 66 -10.09 2.96 -6.22
N ALA A 67 -11.11 2.57 -5.45
CA ALA A 67 -11.09 1.39 -4.56
C ALA A 67 -10.79 0.04 -5.23
N GLN A 68 -11.01 -0.07 -6.54
CA GLN A 68 -10.77 -1.30 -7.32
C GLN A 68 -9.46 -1.27 -8.10
N SER A 69 -8.80 -0.12 -8.18
CA SER A 69 -7.54 0.01 -8.91
C SER A 69 -6.39 -0.55 -8.08
N VAL A 70 -6.01 -1.79 -8.34
CA VAL A 70 -4.90 -2.48 -7.67
C VAL A 70 -3.98 -3.11 -8.70
N LYS A 71 -2.68 -3.14 -8.40
CA LYS A 71 -1.67 -3.71 -9.27
C LYS A 71 -0.76 -4.65 -8.48
N ASN A 72 -0.73 -5.91 -8.91
CA ASN A 72 0.09 -6.93 -8.30
C ASN A 72 1.05 -7.50 -9.35
N GLU A 73 2.32 -7.08 -9.34
CA GLU A 73 3.36 -7.70 -10.17
C GLU A 73 4.34 -8.41 -9.23
N GLN A 74 4.59 -9.70 -9.50
CA GLN A 74 5.54 -10.48 -8.71
C GLN A 74 6.98 -10.13 -9.15
N PRO A 75 7.96 -10.11 -8.22
CA PRO A 75 7.83 -10.46 -6.80
C PRO A 75 7.36 -9.33 -5.86
N ASP A 76 7.65 -8.06 -6.16
CA ASP A 76 7.66 -7.00 -5.13
C ASP A 76 6.65 -5.85 -5.31
N ILE A 77 5.79 -5.91 -6.33
CA ILE A 77 4.85 -4.81 -6.62
C ILE A 77 3.48 -5.19 -6.08
N ARG A 78 3.06 -4.46 -5.04
CA ARG A 78 1.71 -4.52 -4.46
C ARG A 78 1.23 -3.08 -4.31
N ALA A 79 0.66 -2.55 -5.39
CA ALA A 79 0.32 -1.15 -5.49
C ALA A 79 -1.19 -0.91 -5.52
N ILE A 80 -1.59 0.23 -4.94
CA ILE A 80 -2.94 0.77 -5.07
C ILE A 80 -2.89 1.93 -6.07
N GLY A 81 -3.85 1.99 -6.99
CA GLY A 81 -3.98 3.04 -7.98
C GLY A 81 -4.85 4.17 -7.46
N LEU A 82 -4.34 5.39 -7.46
CA LEU A 82 -5.03 6.59 -7.00
C LEU A 82 -5.18 7.58 -8.15
N THR A 83 -6.31 8.27 -8.25
CA THR A 83 -6.52 9.27 -9.30
C THR A 83 -5.82 10.58 -8.92
N VAL A 84 -5.09 11.14 -9.89
CA VAL A 84 -4.43 12.44 -9.74
C VAL A 84 -5.49 13.54 -9.69
N MET A 85 -5.49 14.34 -8.62
CA MET A 85 -6.36 15.54 -8.56
C MET A 85 -5.66 16.81 -9.04
N THR A 86 -4.33 16.82 -9.07
CA THR A 86 -3.55 17.96 -9.54
C THR A 86 -2.18 17.52 -10.06
N GLU A 87 -1.74 18.13 -11.15
CA GLU A 87 -0.38 17.95 -11.69
C GLU A 87 0.67 18.68 -10.83
N LYS A 88 0.25 19.60 -9.96
CA LYS A 88 1.17 20.41 -9.15
C LYS A 88 1.91 19.57 -8.14
N GLY A 89 3.23 19.44 -8.31
CA GLY A 89 4.09 18.66 -7.42
C GLY A 89 4.06 17.16 -7.70
N LEU A 90 3.33 16.73 -8.72
CA LEU A 90 3.21 15.32 -9.07
C LEU A 90 4.54 14.75 -9.59
N GLU A 91 5.21 15.47 -10.49
CA GLU A 91 6.50 15.01 -11.05
C GLU A 91 7.54 14.77 -9.95
N GLU A 92 7.65 15.69 -8.99
CA GLU A 92 8.58 15.53 -7.87
C GLU A 92 8.15 14.43 -6.90
N LEU A 93 6.84 14.16 -6.77
CA LEU A 93 6.34 13.02 -6.00
C LEU A 93 6.79 11.70 -6.66
N LEU A 94 6.62 11.59 -7.98
CA LEU A 94 7.01 10.40 -8.74
C LEU A 94 8.51 10.12 -8.65
N GLN A 95 9.35 11.17 -8.57
CA GLN A 95 10.80 11.03 -8.41
C GLN A 95 11.23 10.55 -7.02
N LYS A 96 10.39 10.70 -5.99
CA LYS A 96 10.75 10.34 -4.60
C LYS A 96 10.49 8.88 -4.28
N GLY A 97 9.85 8.13 -5.19
CA GLY A 97 9.25 6.84 -4.89
C GLY A 97 8.20 6.97 -3.77
N PRO A 98 7.45 5.92 -3.45
CA PRO A 98 7.26 4.64 -4.14
C PRO A 98 6.12 4.71 -5.20
N PHE A 99 6.01 5.83 -5.92
CA PHE A 99 4.91 6.11 -6.84
C PHE A 99 5.30 5.89 -8.30
N LYS A 100 4.36 5.40 -9.10
CA LYS A 100 4.50 5.28 -10.56
C LYS A 100 3.23 5.76 -11.25
N ARG A 101 3.36 6.62 -12.25
CA ARG A 101 2.22 7.08 -13.06
C ARG A 101 1.98 6.13 -14.22
N GLU A 102 0.72 5.71 -14.40
CA GLU A 102 0.27 4.94 -15.55
C GLU A 102 -1.10 5.50 -15.98
N GLY A 103 -1.12 6.24 -17.10
CA GLY A 103 -2.32 6.97 -17.54
C GLY A 103 -2.76 8.05 -16.55
N GLU A 104 -4.02 7.97 -16.12
CA GLU A 104 -4.65 8.89 -15.15
C GLU A 104 -4.40 8.50 -13.68
N HIS A 105 -3.80 7.33 -13.46
CA HIS A 105 -3.56 6.80 -12.13
C HIS A 105 -2.10 6.95 -11.70
N VAL A 106 -1.93 7.15 -10.39
CA VAL A 106 -0.67 7.01 -9.69
C VAL A 106 -0.75 5.76 -8.84
N PHE A 107 0.05 4.77 -9.18
CA PHE A 107 0.23 3.55 -8.42
C PHE A 107 1.21 3.78 -7.28
N PHE A 108 0.74 3.58 -6.06
CA PHE A 108 1.53 3.63 -4.84
C PHE A 108 1.89 2.21 -4.41
N ASN A 109 3.15 1.80 -4.55
CA ASN A 109 3.61 0.50 -4.06
C ASN A 109 3.66 0.47 -2.53
N LEU A 110 2.85 -0.39 -1.92
CA LEU A 110 2.71 -0.57 -0.48
C LEU A 110 3.47 -1.78 0.05
N TRP A 111 4.16 -2.54 -0.79
CA TRP A 111 4.79 -3.80 -0.39
C TRP A 111 5.72 -3.66 0.82
N GLU A 112 6.58 -2.64 0.81
CA GLU A 112 7.49 -2.38 1.93
C GLU A 112 6.75 -2.06 3.24
N ALA A 113 5.59 -1.39 3.17
CA ALA A 113 4.79 -1.08 4.34
C ALA A 113 4.02 -2.33 4.83
N ILE A 114 3.45 -3.12 3.90
CA ILE A 114 2.70 -4.34 4.20
C ILE A 114 3.58 -5.33 4.97
N THR A 115 4.83 -5.53 4.54
CA THR A 115 5.75 -6.49 5.18
C THR A 115 6.10 -6.14 6.64
N LYS A 116 5.86 -4.89 7.06
CA LYS A 116 6.08 -4.40 8.42
C LYS A 116 4.82 -4.44 9.30
N THR A 117 3.68 -4.86 8.76
CA THR A 117 2.42 -4.98 9.52
C THR A 117 2.39 -6.24 10.39
N GLU A 118 1.63 -6.19 11.50
CA GLU A 118 1.44 -7.35 12.38
C GLU A 118 0.70 -8.49 11.67
N GLU A 119 -0.25 -8.15 10.80
CA GLU A 119 -1.02 -9.09 10.00
C GLU A 119 -0.12 -9.89 9.08
N TYR A 120 0.85 -9.24 8.42
CA TYR A 120 1.86 -9.93 7.61
C TYR A 120 2.78 -10.84 8.43
N ALA A 121 3.10 -10.46 9.67
CA ALA A 121 3.90 -11.30 10.56
C ALA A 121 3.21 -12.64 10.87
N ARG A 122 1.87 -12.62 10.99
CA ARG A 122 1.02 -13.79 11.27
C ARG A 122 0.81 -14.71 10.06
N VAL A 123 1.02 -14.24 8.83
CA VAL A 123 0.88 -15.07 7.63
C VAL A 123 1.95 -16.18 7.63
N PRO A 124 1.59 -17.46 7.40
CA PRO A 124 2.56 -18.54 7.30
C PRO A 124 3.61 -18.28 6.20
N LYS A 125 4.88 -18.58 6.48
CA LYS A 125 6.03 -18.26 5.60
C LYS A 125 5.81 -18.68 4.13
N GLN A 126 5.15 -19.82 3.90
CA GLN A 126 4.86 -20.37 2.58
C GLN A 126 3.90 -19.52 1.71
N PHE A 127 3.10 -18.61 2.30
CA PHE A 127 2.19 -17.73 1.55
C PHE A 127 2.61 -16.27 1.52
N LYS A 128 3.62 -15.88 2.29
CA LYS A 128 4.01 -14.47 2.43
C LYS A 128 4.25 -13.80 1.07
N ASN A 129 4.94 -14.48 0.16
CA ASN A 129 5.24 -13.95 -1.19
C ASN A 129 4.06 -14.08 -2.18
N ARG A 130 3.02 -14.82 -1.80
CA ARG A 130 1.83 -15.09 -2.64
C ARG A 130 0.65 -14.18 -2.31
N LEU A 131 0.78 -13.29 -1.33
CA LEU A 131 -0.25 -12.30 -1.00
C LEU A 131 -0.43 -11.35 -2.17
N LEU A 132 -1.68 -11.08 -2.55
CA LEU A 132 -2.09 -10.13 -3.57
C LEU A 132 -3.12 -9.17 -2.96
N ILE A 133 -3.04 -7.88 -3.26
CA ILE A 133 -4.08 -6.91 -2.91
C ILE A 133 -5.26 -7.14 -3.86
N ASN A 134 -6.45 -7.40 -3.32
CA ASN A 134 -7.68 -7.54 -4.09
C ASN A 134 -8.41 -6.20 -4.25
N ARG A 135 -8.51 -5.45 -3.16
CA ARG A 135 -9.14 -4.12 -3.10
C ARG A 135 -8.55 -3.34 -1.94
N TYR A 136 -8.79 -2.03 -1.93
CA TYR A 136 -8.39 -1.17 -0.83
C TYR A 136 -9.42 -0.09 -0.52
N LYS A 137 -9.26 0.54 0.65
CA LYS A 137 -10.04 1.71 1.06
C LYS A 137 -9.17 2.63 1.91
N LEU A 138 -9.20 3.91 1.61
CA LEU A 138 -8.62 4.98 2.43
C LEU A 138 -9.61 5.32 3.53
N LYS A 139 -9.19 5.12 4.78
CA LYS A 139 -9.94 5.48 5.97
C LYS A 139 -9.15 6.49 6.78
N GLN A 140 -9.84 7.25 7.64
CA GLN A 140 -9.18 8.22 8.51
C GLN A 140 -7.99 7.59 9.27
N GLY A 141 -6.77 8.02 8.91
CA GLY A 141 -5.52 7.60 9.55
C GLY A 141 -4.86 6.33 9.00
N TYR A 142 -5.50 5.53 8.13
CA TYR A 142 -4.91 4.29 7.63
C TYR A 142 -5.48 3.84 6.27
N ILE A 143 -4.68 3.05 5.56
CA ILE A 143 -5.11 2.36 4.34
C ILE A 143 -5.57 0.95 4.74
N GLN A 144 -6.83 0.63 4.48
CA GLN A 144 -7.36 -0.72 4.64
C GLN A 144 -7.11 -1.48 3.34
N LEU A 145 -6.40 -2.60 3.43
CA LEU A 145 -6.18 -3.53 2.32
C LEU A 145 -6.93 -4.82 2.58
N TRP A 146 -7.55 -5.37 1.54
CA TRP A 146 -8.01 -6.76 1.54
C TRP A 146 -7.04 -7.55 0.68
N VAL A 147 -6.30 -8.45 1.31
CA VAL A 147 -5.30 -9.29 0.64
C VAL A 147 -5.77 -10.73 0.58
N ARG A 148 -5.48 -11.40 -0.53
CA ARG A 148 -5.77 -12.82 -0.73
C ARG A 148 -4.49 -13.57 -1.09
N VAL A 149 -4.44 -14.85 -0.78
CA VAL A 149 -3.36 -15.72 -1.23
C VAL A 149 -3.61 -16.10 -2.68
N SER A 150 -2.65 -15.87 -3.57
CA SER A 150 -2.70 -16.39 -4.93
C SER A 150 -2.68 -17.92 -4.90
N LYS A 151 -3.65 -18.58 -5.57
CA LYS A 151 -3.73 -20.05 -5.72
C LYS A 151 -2.53 -20.66 -6.47
N GLY A 152 -1.67 -19.84 -7.06
CA GLY A 152 -0.58 -20.27 -7.94
C GLY A 152 -1.05 -20.26 -9.39
N LEU A 153 -0.12 -19.97 -10.30
CA LEU A 153 -0.22 -20.33 -11.71
C LEU A 153 0.12 -21.82 -11.85
#